data_AF-A0A536U5D7-F1
#
_entry.id   AF-A0A536U5D7-F1
#
_cell.length_a   1.000
_cell.length_b   1.000
_cell.length_c   1.000
_cell.angle_alpha   90.00
_cell.angle_beta   90.00
_cell.angle_gamma   90.00
#
_symmetry.space_group_name_H-M   'P 1'
#
loop_
_entity.id
_entity.type
_entity.pdbx_description
1 polymer ?
#
loop_
_entity_poly.entity_id
_entity_poly.type
_entity_poly.pdbx_seq_one_letter_code
_entity_poly.pdbx_strand_id
1 'polypeptide(L)'
;MRLFHTTRNCHPTYTQCKPVTSPAQPSNSLQGGYTVVGVLESDGWSMFLARTAVVLAWFAVIVASMPLTQTASAQAGQATLRSDVTQSASAEPSTPNPFWTKYAYFVPSRFSDLPGWRDDSMAQAWKAFRASCAVLANRAVWVGPCARSTAVNARNDDDVRRYLEREFALYQIHNRDQSPAGVITGYYEPLLRGSRRYGAPYLYPVYGVPEDLLY
;
A
#
# COMPACT_ATOMS: atom_id res chain seq x y z
N MET A 1 28.93 -23.15 0.48
CA MET A 1 30.14 -22.37 0.84
C MET A 1 29.81 -21.43 1.99
N ARG A 2 30.41 -21.60 3.18
CA ARG A 2 30.29 -20.61 4.27
C ARG A 2 31.42 -19.59 4.13
N LEU A 3 31.09 -18.33 3.90
CA LEU A 3 32.03 -17.21 3.93
C LEU A 3 32.26 -16.81 5.40
N PHE A 4 33.45 -17.08 5.92
CA PHE A 4 33.91 -16.53 7.20
C PHE A 4 34.34 -15.07 6.96
N HIS A 5 33.68 -14.11 7.61
CA HIS A 5 34.18 -12.74 7.71
C HIS A 5 35.19 -12.65 8.85
N THR A 6 36.47 -12.53 8.51
CA THR A 6 37.53 -12.18 9.47
C THR A 6 37.68 -10.66 9.49
N THR A 7 37.14 -9.99 10.52
CA THR A 7 37.39 -8.58 10.78
C THR A 7 38.82 -8.40 11.32
N ARG A 8 39.69 -7.68 10.59
CA ARG A 8 40.99 -7.23 11.10
C ARG A 8 40.84 -5.83 11.69
N ASN A 9 41.04 -5.68 13.00
CA ASN A 9 41.25 -4.38 13.63
C ASN A 9 42.73 -4.03 13.52
N CYS A 10 43.09 -2.99 12.76
CA CYS A 10 44.45 -2.45 12.70
C CYS A 10 44.41 -1.00 13.23
N HIS A 11 45.26 -0.68 14.20
CA HIS A 11 45.40 0.64 14.81
C HIS A 11 46.27 1.55 13.91
N PRO A 12 46.08 2.89 13.85
CA PRO A 12 46.65 3.74 12.79
C PRO A 12 48.17 3.98 12.83
N THR A 13 48.93 3.33 13.71
CA THR A 13 50.32 3.73 14.02
C THR A 13 51.34 2.60 14.08
N TYR A 14 50.99 1.35 13.74
CA TYR A 14 51.96 0.24 13.69
C TYR A 14 51.76 -0.67 12.46
N THR A 15 52.85 -0.89 11.71
CA THR A 15 52.90 -1.67 10.45
C THR A 15 52.92 -3.20 10.66
N GLN A 16 52.32 -3.72 11.73
CA GLN A 16 52.15 -5.16 11.91
C GLN A 16 50.83 -5.49 12.63
N CYS A 17 49.90 -6.13 11.92
CA CYS A 17 48.67 -6.66 12.51
C CYS A 17 48.92 -8.12 12.95
N LYS A 18 48.94 -8.39 14.26
CA LYS A 18 49.04 -9.76 14.81
C LYS A 18 47.68 -10.49 14.70
N PRO A 19 47.66 -11.79 14.38
CA PRO A 19 46.44 -12.59 14.44
C PRO A 19 46.02 -12.81 15.90
N VAL A 20 44.78 -12.44 16.23
CA VAL A 20 44.15 -12.77 17.52
C VAL A 20 43.34 -14.04 17.31
N THR A 21 43.86 -15.18 17.76
CA THR A 21 43.07 -16.41 17.94
C THR A 21 42.38 -16.33 19.30
N SER A 22 41.07 -16.13 19.31
CA SER A 22 40.25 -16.21 20.52
C SER A 22 39.64 -17.63 20.62
N PRO A 23 39.73 -18.31 21.78
CA PRO A 23 39.12 -19.62 21.96
C PRO A 23 37.59 -19.51 22.03
N ALA A 24 36.90 -20.45 21.39
CA ALA A 24 35.45 -20.55 21.38
C ALA A 24 34.90 -20.78 22.80
N GLN A 25 34.04 -19.89 23.28
CA GLN A 25 33.20 -20.12 24.46
C GLN A 25 31.81 -20.64 24.04
N PRO A 26 31.23 -21.60 24.78
CA PRO A 26 29.88 -22.09 24.54
C PRO A 26 28.84 -21.05 24.97
N SER A 27 27.88 -20.74 24.11
CA SER A 27 26.78 -19.82 24.40
C SER A 27 25.76 -20.51 25.31
N ASN A 28 25.83 -20.22 26.61
CA ASN A 28 24.73 -20.48 27.53
C ASN A 28 23.62 -19.44 27.33
N SER A 29 22.40 -19.97 27.35
CA SER A 29 21.11 -19.28 27.45
C SER A 29 21.16 -18.02 28.32
N LEU A 30 20.84 -16.87 27.72
CA LEU A 30 20.34 -15.72 28.46
C LEU A 30 19.06 -15.24 27.79
N GLN A 31 17.97 -15.42 28.54
CA GLN A 31 16.67 -14.81 28.33
C GLN A 31 16.85 -13.29 28.25
N GLY A 32 16.64 -12.72 27.08
CA GLY A 32 16.51 -11.28 26.86
C GLY A 32 15.10 -10.97 26.41
N GLY A 33 14.19 -10.78 27.37
CA GLY A 33 12.83 -10.34 27.11
C GLY A 33 12.83 -8.93 26.53
N TYR A 34 12.23 -8.76 25.36
CA TYR A 34 11.93 -7.44 24.82
C TYR A 34 10.68 -6.91 25.54
N THR A 35 10.87 -5.94 26.42
CA THR A 35 9.76 -5.17 27.00
C THR A 35 9.23 -4.24 25.91
N VAL A 36 8.07 -4.57 25.35
CA VAL A 36 7.28 -3.64 24.54
C VAL A 36 6.72 -2.60 25.51
N VAL A 37 7.29 -1.39 25.52
CA VAL A 37 6.63 -0.24 26.15
C VAL A 37 5.49 0.15 25.22
N GLY A 38 4.32 -0.46 25.45
CA GLY A 38 3.07 -0.02 24.87
C GLY A 38 2.71 1.34 25.49
N VAL A 39 2.59 2.35 24.64
CA VAL A 39 1.89 3.58 25.00
C VAL A 39 0.41 3.19 25.06
N LEU A 40 -0.09 2.96 26.28
CA LEU A 40 -1.50 2.89 26.57
C LEU A 40 -2.07 4.29 26.37
N GLU A 41 -2.75 4.50 25.25
CA GLU A 41 -3.66 5.63 25.07
C GLU A 41 -4.99 5.22 25.70
N SER A 42 -5.05 5.35 27.04
CA SER A 42 -6.29 5.42 27.78
C SER A 42 -6.83 6.83 27.61
N ASP A 43 -8.01 6.98 26.99
CA ASP A 43 -9.08 7.85 27.48
C ASP A 43 -10.30 7.84 26.53
N GLY A 44 -11.48 7.54 27.11
CA GLY A 44 -12.61 8.43 26.90
C GLY A 44 -13.74 8.04 25.95
N TRP A 45 -14.19 6.77 25.87
CA TRP A 45 -15.46 6.43 25.20
C TRP A 45 -16.32 5.49 26.05
N SER A 46 -16.71 5.96 27.24
CA SER A 46 -17.73 5.30 28.08
C SER A 46 -18.75 6.33 28.57
N MET A 47 -19.59 6.87 27.69
CA MET A 47 -20.87 7.52 28.08
C MET A 47 -21.86 7.59 26.91
N PHE A 48 -22.26 6.45 26.32
CA PHE A 48 -23.52 6.37 25.56
C PHE A 48 -24.19 5.00 25.74
N LEU A 49 -24.44 4.63 27.00
CA LEU A 49 -25.52 3.73 27.33
C LEU A 49 -26.67 4.56 27.92
N ALA A 50 -27.88 4.27 27.44
CA ALA A 50 -29.14 4.52 28.11
C ALA A 50 -29.64 5.99 28.21
N ARG A 51 -30.31 6.44 27.15
CA ARG A 51 -31.52 7.30 27.26
C ARG A 51 -32.62 6.67 26.41
N THR A 52 -33.35 5.72 27.00
CA THR A 52 -34.76 5.87 27.42
C THR A 52 -35.73 5.98 26.24
N ALA A 53 -36.41 4.85 26.00
CA ALA A 53 -37.68 4.76 25.33
C ALA A 53 -38.72 5.78 25.86
N VAL A 54 -39.80 5.94 25.09
CA VAL A 54 -41.03 6.76 25.31
C VAL A 54 -41.09 8.00 24.42
N VAL A 55 -41.43 7.80 23.13
CA VAL A 55 -42.45 8.57 22.39
C VAL A 55 -43.00 7.67 21.26
N LEU A 56 -43.75 6.62 21.63
CA LEU A 56 -44.66 5.92 20.71
C LEU A 56 -46.07 6.39 21.05
N ALA A 57 -46.55 7.42 20.36
CA ALA A 57 -47.96 7.77 20.15
C ALA A 57 -47.97 9.10 19.38
N TRP A 58 -48.97 9.34 18.53
CA TRP A 58 -49.14 10.53 17.67
C TRP A 58 -48.19 10.50 16.44
N PHE A 59 -48.52 9.96 15.27
CA PHE A 59 -49.66 10.28 14.41
C PHE A 59 -49.86 9.13 13.40
N ALA A 60 -50.62 8.12 13.82
CA ALA A 60 -51.27 7.17 12.90
C ALA A 60 -52.74 7.59 12.73
N VAL A 61 -53.01 8.79 12.20
CA VAL A 61 -54.35 9.23 11.77
C VAL A 61 -54.16 10.37 10.75
N ILE A 62 -54.10 10.09 9.45
CA ILE A 62 -54.80 10.78 8.33
C ILE A 62 -54.77 9.82 7.12
N VAL A 63 -55.56 8.75 7.22
CA VAL A 63 -56.14 8.09 6.05
C VAL A 63 -57.53 8.70 5.88
N ALA A 64 -57.93 8.95 4.63
CA ALA A 64 -59.20 9.52 4.20
C ALA A 64 -59.30 11.04 4.28
N SER A 65 -59.13 11.71 3.14
CA SER A 65 -60.04 12.74 2.60
C SER A 65 -59.34 13.58 1.53
N MET A 66 -59.17 13.10 0.30
CA MET A 66 -59.16 13.99 -0.87
C MET A 66 -59.72 13.27 -2.12
N PRO A 67 -60.50 13.99 -2.96
CA PRO A 67 -61.51 13.41 -3.85
C PRO A 67 -60.97 13.03 -5.23
N LEU A 68 -61.69 12.11 -5.87
CA LEU A 68 -61.55 11.74 -7.28
C LEU A 68 -61.96 12.91 -8.18
N THR A 69 -60.99 13.57 -8.81
CA THR A 69 -61.22 14.41 -10.00
C THR A 69 -60.80 13.65 -11.25
N GLN A 70 -61.79 13.46 -12.13
CA GLN A 70 -61.70 12.80 -13.42
C GLN A 70 -61.34 13.82 -14.52
N THR A 71 -60.93 13.27 -15.66
CA THR A 71 -60.81 13.88 -17.01
C THR A 71 -59.63 14.81 -17.29
N ALA A 72 -58.64 14.29 -18.02
CA ALA A 72 -58.39 14.72 -19.40
C ALA A 72 -57.53 13.67 -20.12
N SER A 73 -58.10 13.04 -21.14
CA SER A 73 -57.38 12.28 -22.16
C SER A 73 -56.58 13.25 -23.03
N ALA A 74 -55.26 13.24 -22.92
CA ALA A 74 -54.35 13.89 -23.87
C ALA A 74 -53.65 12.81 -24.69
N GLN A 75 -53.75 12.99 -26.00
CA GLN A 75 -53.41 12.04 -27.06
C GLN A 75 -51.92 11.70 -27.10
N ALA A 76 -51.67 10.51 -27.63
CA ALA A 76 -50.36 10.01 -28.01
C ALA A 76 -49.65 10.99 -28.95
N GLY A 77 -48.65 11.69 -28.43
CA GLY A 77 -47.56 12.28 -29.20
C GLY A 77 -46.33 11.40 -29.02
N GLN A 78 -45.97 10.64 -30.05
CA GLN A 78 -44.70 9.92 -30.12
C GLN A 78 -43.56 10.94 -30.15
N ALA A 79 -43.06 11.32 -28.98
CA ALA A 79 -41.74 11.90 -28.87
C ALA A 79 -40.75 10.73 -28.95
N THR A 80 -40.18 10.53 -30.14
CA THR A 80 -38.93 9.78 -30.32
C THR A 80 -37.83 10.52 -29.56
N LEU A 81 -37.76 10.28 -28.26
CA LEU A 81 -36.53 10.46 -27.52
C LEU A 81 -35.53 9.51 -28.18
N ARG A 82 -34.62 10.07 -28.97
CA ARG A 82 -33.33 9.44 -29.24
C ARG A 82 -32.72 9.18 -27.87
N SER A 83 -32.91 7.95 -27.39
CA SER A 83 -31.98 7.36 -26.46
C SER A 83 -30.67 7.23 -27.24
N ASP A 84 -29.91 8.33 -27.30
CA ASP A 84 -28.46 8.24 -27.34
C ASP A 84 -28.07 7.62 -26.00
N VAL A 85 -28.29 6.30 -25.92
CA VAL A 85 -27.54 5.43 -25.04
C VAL A 85 -26.11 5.63 -25.54
N THR A 86 -25.42 6.59 -24.93
CA THR A 86 -23.97 6.50 -24.80
C THR A 86 -23.74 5.11 -24.27
N GLN A 87 -23.35 4.23 -25.18
CA GLN A 87 -22.96 2.87 -24.90
C GLN A 87 -21.77 3.01 -23.95
N SER A 88 -22.10 3.00 -22.66
CA SER A 88 -21.16 2.77 -21.59
C SER A 88 -20.48 1.48 -22.00
N ALA A 89 -19.28 1.61 -22.55
CA ALA A 89 -18.48 0.48 -22.98
C ALA A 89 -18.42 -0.44 -21.77
N SER A 90 -19.18 -1.53 -21.86
CA SER A 90 -19.01 -2.68 -21.02
C SER A 90 -17.53 -2.99 -21.11
N ALA A 91 -16.80 -2.77 -20.02
CA ALA A 91 -15.41 -3.18 -19.93
C ALA A 91 -15.43 -4.70 -19.95
N GLU A 92 -15.51 -5.27 -21.15
CA GLU A 92 -15.22 -6.67 -21.35
C GLU A 92 -13.83 -6.92 -20.78
N PRO A 93 -13.61 -8.06 -20.10
CA PRO A 93 -12.30 -8.40 -19.57
C PRO A 93 -11.33 -8.51 -20.77
N SER A 94 -10.61 -7.43 -21.05
CA SER A 94 -9.57 -7.41 -22.06
C SER A 94 -8.49 -8.37 -21.57
N THR A 95 -8.32 -9.48 -22.28
CA THR A 95 -7.20 -10.38 -22.05
C THR A 95 -5.91 -9.57 -22.12
N PRO A 96 -5.02 -9.66 -21.11
CA PRO A 96 -3.74 -8.99 -21.12
C PRO A 96 -2.98 -9.31 -22.42
N ASN A 97 -2.60 -8.29 -23.19
CA ASN A 97 -1.82 -8.43 -24.41
C ASN A 97 -0.41 -7.87 -24.20
N PRO A 98 0.62 -8.44 -24.84
CA PRO A 98 1.95 -7.89 -24.78
C PRO A 98 2.03 -6.52 -25.45
N PHE A 99 2.85 -5.62 -24.91
CA PHE A 99 3.01 -4.27 -25.45
C PHE A 99 4.40 -3.69 -25.20
N TRP A 100 4.77 -2.70 -26.00
CA TRP A 100 6.02 -1.96 -25.89
C TRP A 100 5.81 -0.60 -25.25
N THR A 101 6.80 -0.18 -24.48
CA THR A 101 7.00 1.22 -24.09
C THR A 101 8.30 1.74 -24.70
N LYS A 102 8.64 3.00 -24.44
CA LYS A 102 9.94 3.57 -24.80
C LYS A 102 11.13 2.77 -24.22
N TYR A 103 10.94 2.13 -23.07
CA TYR A 103 12.03 1.57 -22.26
C TYR A 103 12.02 0.05 -22.12
N ALA A 104 10.87 -0.60 -22.32
CA ALA A 104 10.72 -2.02 -22.04
C ALA A 104 9.59 -2.66 -22.85
N TYR A 105 9.67 -3.97 -22.98
CA TYR A 105 8.62 -4.84 -23.50
C TYR A 105 7.93 -5.57 -22.35
N PHE A 106 6.60 -5.59 -22.35
CA PHE A 106 5.79 -6.19 -21.30
C PHE A 106 5.07 -7.42 -21.85
N VAL A 107 5.27 -8.56 -21.20
CA VAL A 107 4.67 -9.84 -21.59
C VAL A 107 3.70 -10.29 -20.50
N PRO A 108 2.40 -10.52 -20.80
CA PRO A 108 1.47 -11.12 -19.86
C PRO A 108 2.02 -12.39 -19.23
N SER A 109 1.85 -12.56 -17.92
CA SER A 109 2.35 -13.72 -17.17
C SER A 109 1.36 -14.15 -16.11
N ARG A 110 1.51 -15.36 -15.58
CA ARG A 110 0.68 -15.86 -14.48
C ARG A 110 1.42 -15.70 -13.17
N PHE A 111 0.69 -15.46 -12.07
CA PHE A 111 1.28 -15.45 -10.74
C PHE A 111 1.95 -16.78 -10.36
N SER A 112 1.49 -17.90 -10.93
CA SER A 112 2.16 -19.21 -10.81
C SER A 112 3.57 -19.25 -11.40
N ASP A 113 3.88 -18.35 -12.32
CA ASP A 113 5.17 -18.30 -13.02
C ASP A 113 6.20 -17.46 -12.22
N LEU A 114 5.75 -16.73 -11.19
CA LEU A 114 6.59 -15.89 -10.36
C LEU A 114 7.30 -16.74 -9.28
N PRO A 115 8.64 -16.87 -9.33
CA PRO A 115 9.36 -17.68 -8.36
C PRO A 115 9.16 -17.19 -6.93
N GLY A 116 8.84 -18.10 -6.01
CA GLY A 116 8.63 -17.80 -4.59
C GLY A 116 7.29 -17.15 -4.23
N TRP A 117 6.39 -16.90 -5.19
CA TRP A 117 5.10 -16.22 -4.95
C TRP A 117 4.25 -16.87 -3.84
N ARG A 118 4.19 -18.21 -3.83
CA ARG A 118 3.41 -18.97 -2.86
C ARG A 118 4.04 -18.99 -1.46
N ASP A 119 5.34 -18.76 -1.37
CA ASP A 119 6.12 -18.94 -0.15
C ASP A 119 6.43 -17.60 0.55
N ASP A 120 6.39 -16.48 -0.19
CA ASP A 120 6.68 -15.15 0.35
C ASP A 120 5.59 -14.68 1.33
N SER A 121 5.98 -14.02 2.43
CA SER A 121 5.01 -13.50 3.39
C SER A 121 4.39 -12.21 2.88
N MET A 122 3.06 -12.14 2.87
CA MET A 122 2.36 -10.99 2.30
C MET A 122 2.21 -9.83 3.29
N ALA A 123 2.51 -10.01 4.58
CA ALA A 123 2.25 -9.01 5.61
C ALA A 123 2.93 -7.64 5.34
N GLN A 124 4.21 -7.64 4.98
CA GLN A 124 4.95 -6.39 4.75
C GLN A 124 4.57 -5.74 3.41
N ALA A 125 4.43 -6.54 2.35
CA ALA A 125 3.97 -6.07 1.06
C ALA A 125 2.57 -5.45 1.16
N TRP A 126 1.66 -6.08 1.90
CA TRP A 126 0.31 -5.58 2.12
C TRP A 126 0.28 -4.27 2.89
N LYS A 127 1.10 -4.14 3.93
CA LYS A 127 1.25 -2.88 4.68
C LYS A 127 1.68 -1.74 3.75
N ALA A 128 2.66 -1.97 2.89
CA ALA A 128 3.13 -0.98 1.92
C ALA A 128 2.06 -0.62 0.87
N PHE A 129 1.34 -1.62 0.36
CA PHE A 129 0.23 -1.41 -0.58
C PHE A 129 -0.89 -0.54 0.04
N ARG A 130 -1.31 -0.86 1.27
CA ARG A 130 -2.33 -0.10 2.01
C ARG A 130 -1.90 1.33 2.29
N ALA A 131 -0.63 1.56 2.64
CA ALA A 131 -0.08 2.90 2.80
C ALA A 131 -0.12 3.70 1.49
N SER A 132 0.20 3.05 0.36
CA SER A 132 0.16 3.67 -0.97
C SER A 132 -1.26 4.10 -1.38
N CYS A 133 -2.27 3.33 -0.97
CA CYS A 133 -3.68 3.67 -1.21
C CYS A 133 -4.14 4.98 -0.57
N ALA A 134 -3.44 5.52 0.43
CA ALA A 134 -3.75 6.84 1.01
C ALA A 134 -3.71 7.97 -0.04
N VAL A 135 -2.87 7.82 -1.06
CA VAL A 135 -2.76 8.78 -2.18
C VAL A 135 -3.36 8.22 -3.46
N LEU A 136 -3.12 6.93 -3.75
CA LEU A 136 -3.57 6.31 -5.00
C LEU A 136 -5.10 6.28 -5.13
N ALA A 137 -5.86 6.21 -4.03
CA ALA A 137 -7.32 6.20 -4.08
C ALA A 137 -7.92 7.46 -4.73
N ASN A 138 -7.15 8.53 -4.94
CA ASN A 138 -7.58 9.74 -5.66
C ASN A 138 -7.37 9.64 -7.20
N ARG A 139 -6.84 8.53 -7.70
CA ARG A 139 -6.57 8.30 -9.13
C ARG A 139 -7.60 7.31 -9.68
N ALA A 140 -8.27 7.65 -10.79
CA ALA A 140 -9.40 6.90 -11.33
C ALA A 140 -9.19 5.38 -11.41
N VAL A 141 -8.05 4.92 -11.95
CA VAL A 141 -7.74 3.48 -12.09
C VAL A 141 -7.48 2.76 -10.75
N TRP A 142 -7.19 3.50 -9.68
CA TRP A 142 -6.83 2.96 -8.37
C TRP A 142 -7.96 3.05 -7.33
N VAL A 143 -9.00 3.88 -7.57
CA VAL A 143 -10.16 4.01 -6.67
C VAL A 143 -10.75 2.62 -6.34
N GLY A 144 -11.00 1.81 -7.38
CA GLY A 144 -11.62 0.50 -7.25
C GLY A 144 -10.80 -0.49 -6.41
N PRO A 145 -9.55 -0.82 -6.81
CA PRO A 145 -8.68 -1.69 -6.02
C PRO A 145 -8.50 -1.17 -4.59
N CYS A 146 -8.17 0.11 -4.41
CA CYS A 146 -7.96 0.65 -3.06
C CYS A 146 -9.21 0.55 -2.17
N ALA A 147 -10.41 0.80 -2.71
CA ALA A 147 -11.65 0.62 -1.96
C ALA A 147 -11.86 -0.86 -1.57
N ARG A 148 -11.72 -1.80 -2.51
CA ARG A 148 -11.90 -3.25 -2.25
C ARG A 148 -10.85 -3.83 -1.31
N SER A 149 -9.66 -3.24 -1.25
CA SER A 149 -8.60 -3.68 -0.34
C SER A 149 -8.97 -3.57 1.15
N THR A 150 -9.98 -2.76 1.50
CA THR A 150 -10.42 -2.55 2.90
C THR A 150 -11.06 -3.80 3.52
N ALA A 151 -11.62 -4.68 2.71
CA ALA A 151 -12.28 -5.91 3.15
C ALA A 151 -11.34 -7.12 3.28
N VAL A 152 -10.06 -6.97 2.93
CA VAL A 152 -9.10 -8.08 2.94
C VAL A 152 -8.57 -8.33 4.33
N ASN A 153 -8.59 -9.59 4.77
CA ASN A 153 -7.95 -10.01 6.00
C ASN A 153 -6.42 -10.02 5.85
N ALA A 154 -5.78 -8.93 6.28
CA ALA A 154 -4.33 -8.74 6.22
C ALA A 154 -3.50 -9.75 7.05
N ARG A 155 -4.13 -10.54 7.93
CA ARG A 155 -3.43 -11.56 8.75
C ARG A 155 -3.30 -12.90 8.04
N ASN A 156 -3.94 -13.07 6.89
CA ASN A 156 -3.92 -14.28 6.10
C ASN A 156 -3.29 -13.99 4.74
N ASP A 157 -2.09 -14.52 4.51
CA ASP A 157 -1.36 -14.28 3.27
C ASP A 157 -2.14 -14.76 2.04
N ASP A 158 -2.96 -15.82 2.16
CA ASP A 158 -3.76 -16.30 1.04
C ASP A 158 -4.94 -15.37 0.69
N ASP A 159 -5.50 -14.66 1.67
CA ASP A 159 -6.52 -13.63 1.41
C ASP A 159 -5.90 -12.47 0.62
N VAL A 160 -4.66 -12.09 0.96
CA VAL A 160 -3.90 -11.06 0.24
C VAL A 160 -3.53 -11.52 -1.17
N ARG A 161 -2.99 -12.73 -1.34
CA ARG A 161 -2.66 -13.27 -2.67
C ARG A 161 -3.89 -13.33 -3.57
N ARG A 162 -5.01 -13.87 -3.08
CA ARG A 162 -6.28 -13.89 -3.84
C ARG A 162 -6.76 -12.50 -4.25
N TYR A 163 -6.57 -11.51 -3.38
CA TYR A 163 -6.87 -10.12 -3.72
C TYR A 163 -5.96 -9.65 -4.86
N LEU A 164 -4.64 -9.83 -4.75
CA LEU A 164 -3.69 -9.36 -5.77
C LEU A 164 -3.91 -10.05 -7.13
N GLU A 165 -4.15 -11.35 -7.13
CA GLU A 165 -4.43 -12.14 -8.33
C GLU A 165 -5.75 -11.76 -9.02
N ARG A 166 -6.75 -11.32 -8.26
CA ARG A 166 -8.03 -10.87 -8.80
C ARG A 166 -7.97 -9.43 -9.33
N GLU A 167 -7.25 -8.56 -8.64
CA GLU A 167 -7.30 -7.11 -8.90
C GLU A 167 -6.23 -6.66 -9.90
N PHE A 168 -5.17 -7.45 -10.10
CA PHE A 168 -4.04 -7.08 -10.95
C PHE A 168 -3.71 -8.17 -11.97
N ALA A 169 -3.32 -7.73 -13.16
CA ALA A 169 -2.64 -8.58 -14.13
C ALA A 169 -1.13 -8.53 -13.90
N LEU A 170 -0.46 -9.69 -13.99
CA LEU A 170 0.99 -9.77 -13.92
C LEU A 170 1.59 -9.65 -15.32
N TYR A 171 2.65 -8.84 -15.44
CA TYR A 171 3.45 -8.73 -16.65
C TYR A 171 4.93 -8.97 -16.30
N GLN A 172 5.59 -9.84 -17.04
CA GLN A 172 7.05 -9.92 -17.06
C GLN A 172 7.60 -8.76 -17.90
N ILE A 173 8.60 -8.08 -17.36
CA ILE A 173 9.25 -6.94 -18.02
C ILE A 173 10.54 -7.45 -18.66
N HIS A 174 10.70 -7.21 -19.97
CA HIS A 174 11.93 -7.44 -20.71
C HIS A 174 12.55 -6.11 -21.13
N ASN A 175 13.86 -6.06 -21.21
CA ASN A 175 14.59 -4.89 -21.71
C ASN A 175 14.32 -4.64 -23.20
N ARG A 176 14.86 -3.54 -23.75
CA ARG A 176 14.70 -3.21 -25.18
C ARG A 176 15.26 -4.26 -26.13
N ASP A 177 16.31 -4.96 -25.71
CA ASP A 177 16.91 -6.09 -26.43
C ASP A 177 16.22 -7.43 -26.13
N GLN A 178 15.07 -7.39 -25.45
CA GLN A 178 14.29 -8.53 -24.99
C GLN A 178 14.99 -9.42 -23.96
N SER A 179 16.12 -8.99 -23.39
CA SER A 179 16.72 -9.71 -22.28
C SER A 179 15.85 -9.58 -21.02
N PRO A 180 15.64 -10.67 -20.24
CA PRO A 180 14.82 -10.64 -19.02
C PRO A 180 15.62 -10.24 -17.77
N ALA A 181 16.96 -10.12 -17.88
CA ALA A 181 17.84 -9.86 -16.75
C ALA A 181 17.97 -8.36 -16.48
N GLY A 182 18.00 -7.99 -15.21
CA GLY A 182 18.25 -6.62 -14.75
C GLY A 182 19.12 -6.60 -13.51
N VAL A 183 19.63 -5.42 -13.16
CA VAL A 183 20.43 -5.22 -11.94
C VAL A 183 19.54 -4.63 -10.86
N ILE A 184 19.46 -5.30 -9.71
CA ILE A 184 18.80 -4.76 -8.51
C ILE A 184 19.87 -4.05 -7.68
N THR A 185 19.64 -2.76 -7.41
CA THR A 185 20.47 -1.95 -6.50
C THR A 185 19.66 -1.57 -5.26
N GLY A 186 20.35 -1.12 -4.20
CA GLY A 186 19.72 -0.71 -2.94
C GLY A 186 20.01 0.74 -2.60
N TYR A 187 19.02 1.41 -2.00
CA TYR A 187 19.17 2.70 -1.35
C TYR A 187 18.65 2.61 0.08
N TYR A 188 19.08 3.53 0.95
CA TYR A 188 18.60 3.62 2.33
C TYR A 188 18.53 5.09 2.74
N GLU A 189 17.79 5.37 3.81
CA GLU A 189 17.75 6.69 4.44
C GLU A 189 18.80 6.75 5.56
N PRO A 190 19.85 7.56 5.44
CA PRO A 190 20.88 7.66 6.47
C PRO A 190 20.36 8.37 7.71
N LEU A 191 20.73 7.86 8.89
CA LEU A 191 20.44 8.49 10.17
C LEU A 191 21.65 9.33 10.63
N LEU A 192 21.46 10.64 10.68
CA LEU A 192 22.50 11.60 11.10
C LEU A 192 22.11 12.26 12.42
N ARG A 193 23.10 12.48 13.30
CA ARG A 193 22.93 13.33 14.49
C ARG A 193 23.14 14.77 14.09
N GLY A 194 22.17 15.64 14.35
CA GLY A 194 22.22 17.04 13.97
C GLY A 194 21.71 17.98 15.07
N SER A 195 21.90 19.27 14.84
CA SER A 195 21.35 20.36 15.64
C SER A 195 20.76 21.42 14.73
N ARG A 196 19.65 22.03 15.15
CA ARG A 196 19.08 23.21 14.46
C ARG A 196 19.89 24.49 14.71
N ARG A 197 20.82 24.47 15.66
CA ARG A 197 21.73 25.57 15.97
C ARG A 197 23.15 25.20 15.59
N TYR A 198 23.84 26.12 14.94
CA TYR A 198 25.26 26.00 14.62
C TYR A 198 26.11 25.98 15.89
N GLY A 199 27.08 25.07 15.96
CA GLY A 199 28.02 24.95 17.06
C GLY A 199 28.64 23.56 17.09
N ALA A 200 29.88 23.43 17.59
CA ALA A 200 30.56 22.14 17.66
C ALA A 200 29.71 21.12 18.45
N PRO A 201 29.51 19.87 17.95
CA PRO A 201 30.11 19.26 16.75
C PRO A 201 29.33 19.47 15.43
N TYR A 202 28.19 20.16 15.45
CA TYR A 202 27.27 20.36 14.32
C TYR A 202 27.67 21.56 13.46
N LEU A 203 28.76 21.40 12.71
CA LEU A 203 29.39 22.48 11.93
C LEU A 203 28.96 22.52 10.46
N TYR A 204 28.30 21.47 9.95
CA TYR A 204 27.91 21.37 8.54
C TYR A 204 26.39 21.58 8.38
N PRO A 205 25.93 22.69 7.77
CA PRO A 205 24.51 22.94 7.57
C PRO A 205 23.91 22.07 6.46
N VAL A 206 22.63 21.75 6.60
CA VAL A 206 21.79 21.17 5.54
C VAL A 206 20.93 22.30 4.97
N TYR A 207 21.17 22.68 3.72
CA TYR A 207 20.49 23.79 3.08
C TYR A 207 19.11 23.38 2.53
N GLY A 208 18.14 24.30 2.63
CA GLY A 208 16.90 24.22 1.87
C GLY A 208 17.10 24.62 0.40
N VAL A 209 16.00 24.74 -0.33
CA VAL A 209 16.01 25.26 -1.70
C VAL A 209 16.34 26.77 -1.68
N PRO A 210 17.35 27.25 -2.42
CA PRO A 210 17.65 28.69 -2.53
C PRO A 210 16.53 29.49 -3.21
N GLU A 211 16.36 30.77 -2.84
CA GLU A 211 15.36 31.67 -3.46
C GLU A 211 15.65 31.96 -4.94
N ASP A 212 16.91 31.85 -5.34
CA ASP A 212 17.43 32.11 -6.68
C ASP A 212 17.68 30.81 -7.48
N LEU A 213 17.12 29.68 -7.05
CA LEU A 213 17.22 28.43 -7.81
C LEU A 213 16.39 28.52 -9.11
N LEU A 214 17.06 28.67 -10.24
CA LEU A 214 16.45 28.60 -11.58
C LEU A 214 16.28 27.13 -12.00
N TYR A 215 15.08 26.76 -12.48
CA TYR A 215 14.70 25.42 -12.92
C TYR A 215 14.31 25.38 -14.40
#